data_AF-A0AAW2GEX6-F1
#
_entry.id   AF-A0AAW2GEX6-F1
#
_cell.length_a   1.000
_cell.length_b   1.000
_cell.length_c   1.000
_cell.angle_alpha   90.00
_cell.angle_beta   90.00
_cell.angle_gamma   90.00
#
_symmetry.space_group_name_H-M   'P 1'
#
loop_
_entity.id
_entity.type
_entity.pdbx_description
1 polymer ?
#
loop_
_entity_poly.entity_id
_entity_poly.type
_entity_poly.pdbx_seq_one_letter_code
_entity_poly.pdbx_strand_id
1 'polypeptide(L)'
;MPGWVDNLNGPTGLMVGAGKGVIRSMHCNGDYHAEVIPVDFATNTIITIAYKLGTEWQNTQKSIPVVNITQGNVRPITWGEVLETGRTKLHEYPFEGQVWFPDGDIRSTKFIHNLFVFFFHLIPAYLIDFLMLILRQKRFMVRIQKRISDGLEVLQYFTTREWKFYNDKYLKLDKDQSDYDRNNFRIVRYDIDINTYFKHIILGARQYCMKENLSTLPKARRHQKM
;
A
#
# COMPACT_ATOMS: atom_id res chain seq x y z
N MET A 1 -1.51 14.51 9.37
CA MET A 1 -0.05 14.36 9.16
C MET A 1 0.11 13.47 7.95
N PRO A 2 0.71 13.90 6.83
CA PRO A 2 0.56 13.12 5.61
C PRO A 2 1.47 11.87 5.61
N GLY A 3 0.87 10.70 5.38
CA GLY A 3 1.58 9.45 5.13
C GLY A 3 2.05 8.70 6.38
N TRP A 4 1.18 8.56 7.39
CA TRP A 4 1.48 7.73 8.57
C TRP A 4 1.86 6.30 8.14
N VAL A 5 3.05 5.88 8.58
CA VAL A 5 3.58 4.53 8.38
C VAL A 5 4.40 4.18 9.63
N ASP A 6 4.01 3.14 10.35
CA ASP A 6 4.69 2.69 11.57
C ASP A 6 5.44 1.35 11.38
N ASN A 7 5.07 0.56 10.38
CA ASN A 7 5.59 -0.78 10.16
C ASN A 7 5.59 -1.20 8.67
N LEU A 8 6.12 -2.39 8.38
CA LEU A 8 6.18 -2.98 7.04
C LEU A 8 4.98 -3.89 6.72
N ASN A 9 3.86 -3.74 7.42
CA ASN A 9 2.69 -4.57 7.16
C ASN A 9 1.93 -4.06 5.92
N GLY A 10 1.32 -5.00 5.19
CA GLY A 10 0.44 -4.69 4.06
C GLY A 10 1.11 -3.86 2.95
N PRO A 11 0.47 -2.77 2.47
CA PRO A 11 0.95 -1.98 1.32
C PRO A 11 2.36 -1.39 1.50
N THR A 12 2.75 -1.00 2.72
CA THR A 12 4.08 -0.44 2.97
C THR A 12 5.18 -1.47 2.71
N GLY A 13 5.00 -2.70 3.21
CA GLY A 13 5.96 -3.78 2.99
C GLY A 13 6.10 -4.13 1.50
N LEU A 14 4.97 -4.15 0.78
CA LEU A 14 4.95 -4.35 -0.66
C LEU A 14 5.73 -3.24 -1.39
N MET A 15 5.48 -1.98 -1.04
CA MET A 15 6.16 -0.82 -1.62
C MET A 15 7.68 -0.87 -1.35
N VAL A 16 8.11 -1.21 -0.14
CA VAL A 16 9.53 -1.36 0.19
C VAL A 16 10.16 -2.53 -0.56
N GLY A 17 9.49 -3.69 -0.59
CA GLY A 17 9.98 -4.88 -1.28
C GLY A 17 10.11 -4.67 -2.79
N ALA A 18 9.13 -4.00 -3.41
CA ALA A 18 9.17 -3.60 -4.82
C ALA A 18 10.25 -2.55 -5.07
N GLY A 19 10.33 -1.51 -4.23
CA GLY A 19 11.31 -0.43 -4.36
C GLY A 19 12.77 -0.86 -4.16
N LYS A 20 13.02 -1.93 -3.41
CA LYS A 20 14.35 -2.57 -3.28
C LYS A 20 14.64 -3.61 -4.37
N GLY A 21 13.69 -3.86 -5.27
CA GLY A 21 13.81 -4.85 -6.34
C GLY A 21 13.75 -6.31 -5.88
N VAL A 22 13.30 -6.56 -4.64
CA VAL A 22 13.16 -7.92 -4.08
C VAL A 22 11.83 -8.54 -4.53
N ILE A 23 10.80 -7.71 -4.73
CA ILE A 23 9.53 -8.09 -5.35
C ILE A 23 9.59 -7.78 -6.85
N ARG A 24 9.33 -8.80 -7.66
CA ARG A 24 9.52 -8.85 -9.12
C ARG A 24 8.23 -9.28 -9.83
N SER A 25 7.33 -9.92 -9.09
CA SER A 25 6.07 -10.44 -9.59
C SER A 25 5.03 -10.40 -8.48
N MET A 26 3.83 -9.92 -8.79
CA MET A 26 2.67 -9.95 -7.91
C MET A 26 1.46 -10.47 -8.68
N HIS A 27 0.74 -11.45 -8.13
CA HIS A 27 -0.50 -11.94 -8.73
C HIS A 27 -1.62 -10.94 -8.46
N CYS A 28 -1.99 -10.19 -9.48
CA CYS A 28 -2.93 -9.09 -9.40
C CYS A 28 -3.52 -8.86 -10.80
N ASN A 29 -4.82 -8.55 -10.85
CA ASN A 29 -5.44 -8.03 -12.04
C ASN A 29 -5.44 -6.50 -11.98
N GLY A 30 -4.70 -5.88 -12.91
CA GLY A 30 -4.53 -4.43 -12.96
C GLY A 30 -5.82 -3.68 -13.30
N ASP A 31 -6.77 -4.34 -13.96
CA ASP A 31 -8.03 -3.72 -14.43
C ASP A 31 -9.10 -3.66 -13.33
N TYR A 32 -8.87 -4.32 -12.20
CA TYR A 32 -9.81 -4.32 -11.08
C TYR A 32 -9.62 -3.10 -10.19
N HIS A 33 -10.73 -2.62 -9.62
CA HIS A 33 -10.73 -1.46 -8.74
C HIS A 33 -10.01 -1.77 -7.43
N ALA A 34 -9.13 -0.87 -7.03
CA ALA A 34 -8.41 -0.90 -5.78
C ALA A 34 -9.17 -0.12 -4.72
N GLU A 35 -9.44 -0.76 -3.59
CA GLU A 35 -10.10 -0.13 -2.45
C GLU A 35 -9.07 0.22 -1.39
N VAL A 36 -8.62 1.48 -1.41
CA VAL A 36 -7.57 1.98 -0.52
C VAL A 36 -8.03 3.29 0.11
N ILE A 37 -8.05 3.34 1.44
CA ILE A 37 -8.44 4.56 2.17
C ILE A 37 -7.30 4.96 3.10
N PRO A 38 -6.88 6.24 3.09
CA PRO A 38 -5.94 6.75 4.09
C PRO A 38 -6.47 6.54 5.52
N VAL A 39 -5.60 6.13 6.42
CA VAL A 39 -5.96 5.87 7.83
C VAL A 39 -6.57 7.10 8.53
N ASP A 40 -6.17 8.31 8.13
CA ASP A 40 -6.74 9.57 8.64
C ASP A 40 -8.26 9.65 8.36
N PHE A 41 -8.70 9.26 7.16
CA PHE A 41 -10.12 9.23 6.82
C PHE A 41 -10.87 8.16 7.59
N ALA A 42 -10.30 6.97 7.73
CA ALA A 42 -10.90 5.92 8.57
C ALA A 42 -11.07 6.41 10.02
N THR A 43 -10.05 7.07 10.57
CA THR A 43 -10.04 7.61 11.94
C THR A 43 -11.09 8.71 12.12
N ASN A 44 -11.10 9.71 11.24
CA ASN A 44 -12.09 10.79 11.26
C ASN A 44 -13.52 10.24 11.13
N THR A 45 -13.70 9.17 10.34
CA THR A 45 -15.00 8.54 10.15
C THR A 45 -15.46 7.83 11.42
N ILE A 46 -14.57 7.12 12.10
CA ILE A 46 -14.87 6.50 13.41
C ILE A 46 -15.30 7.56 14.42
N ILE A 47 -14.59 8.68 14.51
CA ILE A 47 -14.94 9.81 15.41
C ILE A 47 -16.34 10.36 15.06
N THR A 48 -16.60 10.57 13.77
CA THR A 48 -17.90 11.08 13.30
C THR A 48 -19.04 10.12 13.61
N ILE A 49 -18.83 8.82 13.39
CA ILE A 49 -19.82 7.78 13.72
C ILE A 49 -20.10 7.76 15.22
N ALA A 50 -19.06 7.85 16.07
CA ALA A 50 -19.23 7.88 17.52
C ALA A 50 -20.08 9.08 17.97
N TYR A 51 -19.83 10.26 17.41
CA TYR A 51 -20.64 11.45 17.66
C TYR A 51 -22.10 11.26 17.23
N LYS A 52 -22.34 10.79 15.99
CA LYS A 52 -23.69 10.54 15.48
C LYS A 52 -24.43 9.48 16.27
N LEU A 53 -23.72 8.47 16.77
CA LEU A 53 -24.28 7.46 17.65
C LEU A 53 -24.80 8.08 18.95
N GLY A 54 -23.98 8.89 19.63
CA GLY A 54 -24.34 9.51 20.91
C GLY A 54 -25.34 10.66 20.84
N THR A 55 -25.63 11.20 19.65
CA THR A 55 -26.50 12.37 19.48
C THR A 55 -27.81 12.06 18.77
N GLU A 56 -27.78 11.27 17.70
CA GLU A 56 -28.93 11.04 16.82
C GLU A 56 -29.31 9.57 16.79
N TRP A 57 -28.37 8.70 16.42
CA TRP A 57 -28.69 7.33 16.01
C TRP A 57 -29.15 6.43 17.14
N GLN A 58 -28.70 6.65 18.39
CA GLN A 58 -29.14 5.86 19.54
C GLN A 58 -30.66 5.88 19.73
N ASN A 59 -31.33 6.99 19.38
CA ASN A 59 -32.76 7.14 19.58
C ASN A 59 -33.58 6.96 18.29
N THR A 60 -32.94 7.07 17.11
CA THR A 60 -33.65 7.04 15.82
C THR A 60 -33.50 5.72 15.04
N GLN A 61 -32.43 4.96 15.26
CA GLN A 61 -32.17 3.73 14.50
C GLN A 61 -32.86 2.53 15.16
N LYS A 62 -33.62 1.76 14.38
CA LYS A 62 -34.26 0.51 14.85
C LYS A 62 -33.29 -0.68 14.91
N SER A 63 -32.11 -0.56 14.31
CA SER A 63 -31.09 -1.62 14.21
C SER A 63 -29.69 -1.03 14.30
N ILE A 64 -28.68 -1.86 14.60
CA ILE A 64 -27.27 -1.42 14.66
C ILE A 64 -26.88 -0.80 13.31
N PRO A 65 -26.44 0.48 13.28
CA PRO A 65 -26.06 1.14 12.04
C PRO A 65 -24.73 0.57 11.53
N VAL A 66 -24.76 -0.02 10.34
CA VAL A 66 -23.55 -0.43 9.60
C VAL A 66 -23.17 0.65 8.58
N VAL A 67 -21.92 1.12 8.63
CA VAL A 67 -21.36 2.11 7.70
C VAL A 67 -20.12 1.52 7.04
N ASN A 68 -20.14 1.39 5.71
CA ASN A 68 -18.99 0.93 4.94
C ASN A 68 -18.12 2.14 4.57
N ILE A 69 -16.88 2.15 5.07
CA ILE A 69 -15.86 3.13 4.71
C ILE A 69 -15.11 2.55 3.51
N THR A 70 -15.36 3.10 2.33
CA THR A 70 -14.81 2.64 1.04
C THR A 70 -14.75 3.83 0.09
N GLN A 71 -13.84 3.79 -0.88
CA GLN A 71 -13.87 4.75 -1.97
C GLN A 71 -15.13 4.54 -2.82
N GLY A 72 -15.54 3.30 -3.08
CA GLY A 72 -16.73 3.02 -3.88
C GLY A 72 -16.69 3.79 -5.20
N ASN A 73 -17.81 4.36 -5.61
CA ASN A 73 -17.89 5.12 -6.88
C ASN A 73 -17.44 6.59 -6.78
N VAL A 74 -16.88 7.01 -5.64
CA VAL A 74 -16.46 8.40 -5.36
C VAL A 74 -15.24 8.77 -6.20
N ARG A 75 -14.25 7.88 -6.19
CA ARG A 75 -13.02 8.02 -6.97
C ARG A 75 -12.54 6.61 -7.34
N PRO A 76 -13.09 6.01 -8.40
CA PRO A 76 -12.61 4.73 -8.87
C PRO A 76 -11.14 4.87 -9.26
N ILE A 77 -10.31 3.95 -8.75
CA ILE A 77 -8.92 3.81 -9.16
C ILE A 77 -8.63 2.31 -9.31
N THR A 78 -7.89 1.93 -10.33
CA THR A 78 -7.53 0.54 -10.59
C THR A 78 -6.22 0.17 -9.91
N TRP A 79 -5.98 -1.14 -9.68
CA TRP A 79 -4.69 -1.61 -9.18
C TRP A 79 -3.53 -1.23 -10.11
N GLY A 80 -3.76 -1.21 -11.43
CA GLY A 80 -2.77 -0.75 -12.40
C GLY A 80 -2.35 0.70 -12.17
N GLU A 81 -3.30 1.61 -12.00
CA GLU A 81 -3.03 3.03 -11.72
C GLU A 81 -2.32 3.24 -10.38
N VAL A 82 -2.74 2.55 -9.32
CA VAL A 82 -2.12 2.59 -7.99
C VAL A 82 -0.65 2.18 -8.07
N LEU A 83 -0.39 1.05 -8.72
CA LEU A 83 0.96 0.47 -8.79
C LEU A 83 1.89 1.27 -9.70
N GLU A 84 1.39 1.81 -10.82
CA GLU A 84 2.19 2.62 -11.72
C GLU A 84 2.53 4.00 -11.11
N THR A 85 1.57 4.61 -10.40
CA THR A 85 1.83 5.83 -9.65
C THR A 85 2.87 5.60 -8.55
N GLY A 86 2.73 4.49 -7.82
CA GLY A 86 3.69 4.05 -6.81
C GLY A 86 5.08 3.80 -7.41
N ARG A 87 5.17 3.11 -8.55
CA ARG A 87 6.43 2.84 -9.27
C ARG A 87 7.13 4.12 -9.67
N THR A 88 6.42 5.05 -10.30
CA THR A 88 6.98 6.34 -10.73
C THR A 88 7.57 7.08 -9.54
N LYS A 89 6.87 7.12 -8.40
CA LYS A 89 7.39 7.76 -7.18
C LYS A 89 8.52 6.99 -6.51
N LEU A 90 8.54 5.66 -6.58
CA LEU A 90 9.67 4.87 -6.11
C LEU A 90 10.94 5.16 -6.92
N HIS A 91 10.81 5.40 -8.22
CA HIS A 91 11.96 5.77 -9.07
C HIS A 91 12.48 7.17 -8.75
N GLU A 92 11.59 8.13 -8.42
CA GLU A 92 11.96 9.47 -7.97
C GLU A 92 12.58 9.48 -6.57
N TYR A 93 12.11 8.61 -5.67
CA TYR A 93 12.47 8.53 -4.26
C TYR A 93 12.95 7.12 -3.85
N PRO A 94 14.07 6.63 -4.42
CA PRO A 94 14.48 5.24 -4.27
C PRO A 94 15.03 4.91 -2.88
N PHE A 95 14.76 3.70 -2.39
CA PHE A 95 15.36 3.15 -1.17
C PHE A 95 16.85 2.87 -1.33
N GLU A 96 17.59 2.82 -0.21
CA GLU A 96 18.97 2.32 -0.22
C GLU A 96 19.03 0.80 -0.41
N GLY A 97 20.19 0.28 -0.82
CA GLY A 97 20.44 -1.17 -0.86
C GLY A 97 19.48 -1.93 -1.79
N GLN A 98 19.15 -1.33 -2.94
CA GLN A 98 18.39 -2.02 -3.98
C GLN A 98 19.21 -3.22 -4.47
N VAL A 99 18.63 -4.41 -4.37
CA VAL A 99 19.24 -5.66 -4.83
C VAL A 99 19.10 -5.79 -6.34
N TRP A 100 18.02 -5.24 -6.88
CA TRP A 100 17.73 -5.16 -8.30
C TRP A 100 17.10 -3.80 -8.59
N PHE A 101 17.22 -3.32 -9.83
CA PHE A 101 16.40 -2.21 -10.32
C PHE A 101 14.90 -2.48 -10.05
N PRO A 102 14.09 -1.51 -9.59
CA PRO A 102 12.69 -1.72 -9.21
C PRO A 102 11.72 -1.70 -10.41
N ASP A 103 11.80 -2.72 -11.27
CA ASP A 103 10.93 -2.95 -12.45
C ASP A 103 10.04 -4.20 -12.32
N GLY A 104 9.78 -4.68 -11.10
CA GLY A 104 8.83 -5.78 -10.86
C GLY A 104 7.41 -5.45 -11.34
N ASP A 105 6.61 -6.43 -11.74
CA ASP A 105 5.34 -6.18 -12.43
C ASP A 105 4.20 -7.10 -11.95
N ILE A 106 2.96 -6.71 -12.25
CA ILE A 106 1.78 -7.53 -11.96
C ILE A 106 1.53 -8.55 -13.06
N ARG A 107 0.94 -9.67 -12.65
CA ARG A 107 0.57 -10.78 -13.53
C ARG A 107 -0.84 -11.22 -13.16
N SER A 108 -1.77 -11.22 -14.11
CA SER A 108 -3.15 -11.66 -13.88
C SER A 108 -3.28 -13.19 -13.82
N THR A 109 -2.42 -13.91 -14.54
CA THR A 109 -2.40 -15.38 -14.56
C THR A 109 -1.48 -15.94 -13.48
N LYS A 110 -2.01 -16.84 -12.64
CA LYS A 110 -1.24 -17.50 -11.56
C LYS A 110 -0.04 -18.28 -12.09
N PHE A 111 -0.18 -18.96 -13.23
CA PHE A 111 0.91 -19.73 -13.84
C PHE A 111 2.11 -18.83 -14.21
N ILE A 112 1.85 -17.72 -14.91
CA ILE A 112 2.90 -16.76 -15.29
C ILE A 112 3.51 -16.14 -14.02
N HIS A 113 2.68 -15.76 -13.05
CA HIS A 113 3.17 -15.26 -11.77
C HIS A 113 4.16 -16.24 -11.12
N ASN A 114 3.81 -17.53 -11.01
CA ASN A 114 4.63 -18.57 -10.41
C ASN A 114 5.95 -18.79 -11.18
N LEU A 115 5.92 -18.71 -12.52
CA LEU A 115 7.12 -18.79 -13.34
C LEU A 115 8.11 -17.67 -12.98
N PHE A 116 7.61 -16.43 -12.87
CA PHE A 116 8.44 -15.29 -12.47
C PHE A 116 8.91 -15.40 -11.01
N VAL A 117 8.08 -15.89 -10.10
CA VAL A 117 8.50 -16.14 -8.71
C VAL A 117 9.65 -17.16 -8.69
N PHE A 118 9.55 -18.25 -9.45
CA PHE A 118 10.61 -19.25 -9.53
C PHE A 118 11.94 -18.64 -10.03
N PHE A 119 11.92 -17.95 -11.17
CA PHE A 119 13.14 -17.42 -11.79
C PHE A 119 13.70 -16.16 -11.14
N PHE A 120 12.85 -15.26 -10.64
CA PHE A 120 13.26 -13.94 -10.18
C PHE A 120 13.14 -13.73 -8.67
N HIS A 121 12.51 -14.67 -7.93
CA HIS A 121 12.52 -14.66 -6.46
C HIS A 121 13.32 -15.82 -5.89
N LEU A 122 12.95 -17.06 -6.25
CA LEU A 122 13.48 -18.26 -5.60
C LEU A 122 14.94 -18.51 -5.97
N ILE A 123 15.25 -18.61 -7.26
CA ILE A 123 16.63 -18.88 -7.73
C ILE A 123 17.61 -17.80 -7.22
N PRO A 124 17.35 -16.48 -7.37
CA PRO A 124 18.26 -15.46 -6.87
C PRO A 124 18.41 -15.50 -5.35
N ALA A 125 17.35 -15.81 -4.60
CA ALA A 125 17.43 -15.88 -3.14
C ALA A 125 18.32 -17.02 -2.65
N TYR A 126 18.18 -18.21 -3.24
CA TYR A 126 19.06 -19.34 -2.93
C TYR A 126 20.50 -19.09 -3.38
N LEU A 127 20.71 -18.44 -4.53
CA LEU A 127 22.03 -18.05 -4.99
C LEU A 127 22.71 -17.08 -4.00
N ILE A 128 22.00 -16.03 -3.56
CA ILE A 128 22.52 -15.06 -2.59
C ILE A 128 22.85 -15.76 -1.27
N ASP A 129 21.95 -16.60 -0.74
CA ASP A 129 22.21 -17.32 0.50
C ASP A 129 23.35 -18.35 0.37
N PHE A 130 23.52 -18.96 -0.80
CA PHE A 130 24.65 -19.84 -1.09
C PHE A 130 25.98 -19.07 -1.11
N LEU A 131 26.03 -17.89 -1.74
CA LEU A 131 27.20 -17.01 -1.69
C LEU A 131 27.50 -16.56 -0.26
N MET A 132 26.49 -16.17 0.51
CA MET A 132 26.65 -15.84 1.92
C MET A 132 27.22 -17.02 2.71
N LEU A 133 26.79 -18.26 2.42
CA LEU A 133 27.32 -19.46 3.06
C LEU A 133 28.81 -19.65 2.76
N ILE A 134 29.23 -19.54 1.49
CA ILE A 134 30.65 -19.64 1.08
C ILE A 134 31.50 -18.57 1.79
N LEU A 135 30.97 -17.35 1.87
CA LEU A 135 31.63 -16.21 2.52
C LEU A 135 31.53 -16.24 4.06
N ARG A 136 30.99 -17.32 4.64
CA ARG A 136 30.73 -17.49 6.09
C ARG A 136 29.92 -16.35 6.70
N GLN A 137 29.07 -15.73 5.90
CA GLN A 137 28.11 -14.69 6.28
C GLN A 137 26.75 -15.31 6.64
N LYS A 138 25.93 -14.52 7.33
CA LYS A 138 24.58 -14.95 7.71
C LYS A 138 23.66 -15.00 6.48
N ARG A 139 23.07 -16.17 6.23
CA ARG A 139 22.00 -16.37 5.24
C ARG A 139 20.71 -15.66 5.67
N PHE A 140 20.05 -14.98 4.75
CA PHE A 140 18.86 -14.19 5.07
C PHE A 140 17.85 -14.08 3.94
N MET A 141 18.25 -14.24 2.67
CA MET A 141 17.44 -13.87 1.51
C MET A 141 16.25 -14.81 1.31
N VAL A 142 16.42 -16.13 1.49
CA VAL A 142 15.31 -17.09 1.39
C VAL A 142 14.24 -16.81 2.44
N ARG A 143 14.66 -16.43 3.67
CA ARG A 143 13.73 -16.06 4.74
C ARG A 143 12.96 -14.77 4.42
N ILE A 144 13.60 -13.80 3.77
CA ILE A 144 12.93 -12.58 3.30
C ILE A 144 11.91 -12.93 2.22
N GLN A 145 12.29 -13.72 1.21
CA GLN A 145 11.38 -14.14 0.14
C GLN A 145 10.19 -14.92 0.66
N LYS A 146 10.37 -15.78 1.69
CA LYS A 146 9.25 -16.47 2.34
C LYS A 146 8.24 -15.49 2.93
N ARG A 147 8.70 -14.50 3.71
CA ARG A 147 7.82 -13.47 4.29
C ARG A 147 7.08 -12.64 3.22
N ILE A 148 7.77 -12.34 2.12
CA ILE A 148 7.18 -11.67 0.96
C ILE A 148 6.09 -12.54 0.33
N SER A 149 6.37 -13.82 0.09
CA SER A 149 5.40 -14.76 -0.47
C SER A 149 4.15 -14.87 0.41
N ASP A 150 4.33 -15.05 1.72
CA ASP A 150 3.23 -15.14 2.68
C ASP A 150 2.37 -13.86 2.64
N GLY A 151 3.01 -12.68 2.62
CA GLY A 151 2.31 -11.40 2.54
C GLY A 151 1.56 -11.19 1.22
N LEU A 152 2.16 -11.57 0.08
CA LEU A 152 1.51 -11.49 -1.23
C LEU A 152 0.34 -12.47 -1.35
N GLU A 153 0.42 -13.65 -0.74
CA GLU A 153 -0.66 -14.63 -0.74
C GLU A 153 -1.90 -14.11 0.00
N VAL A 154 -1.72 -13.43 1.14
CA VAL A 154 -2.84 -12.79 1.87
C VAL A 154 -3.54 -11.73 1.02
N LEU A 155 -2.80 -10.98 0.21
CA LEU A 155 -3.36 -9.93 -0.65
C LEU A 155 -4.07 -10.46 -1.89
N GLN A 156 -3.70 -11.66 -2.38
CA GLN A 156 -4.22 -12.22 -3.63
C GLN A 156 -5.74 -12.31 -3.67
N TYR A 157 -6.40 -12.57 -2.53
CA TYR A 157 -7.86 -12.64 -2.49
C TYR A 157 -8.52 -11.33 -2.98
N PHE A 158 -7.94 -10.20 -2.59
CA PHE A 158 -8.44 -8.87 -2.89
C PHE A 158 -7.96 -8.34 -4.25
N THR A 159 -6.75 -8.69 -4.67
CA THR A 159 -6.13 -8.16 -5.89
C THR A 159 -6.50 -8.93 -7.16
N THR A 160 -7.20 -10.06 -7.02
CA THR A 160 -7.62 -10.93 -8.13
C THR A 160 -9.14 -11.03 -8.28
N ARG A 161 -9.88 -10.18 -7.56
CA ARG A 161 -11.34 -10.08 -7.64
C ARG A 161 -11.76 -8.63 -7.75
N GLU A 162 -12.83 -8.41 -8.50
CA GLU A 162 -13.50 -7.12 -8.54
C GLU A 162 -14.47 -7.01 -7.37
N TRP A 163 -14.37 -5.92 -6.62
CA TRP A 163 -15.22 -5.67 -5.46
C TRP A 163 -16.08 -4.45 -5.71
N LYS A 164 -17.38 -4.58 -5.40
CA LYS A 164 -18.34 -3.48 -5.47
C LYS A 164 -18.89 -3.23 -4.08
N PHE A 165 -18.47 -2.13 -3.47
CA PHE A 165 -18.94 -1.71 -2.15
C PHE A 165 -19.86 -0.50 -2.28
N TYR A 166 -20.99 -0.55 -1.57
CA TYR A 166 -21.92 0.57 -1.45
C TYR A 166 -21.62 1.37 -0.18
N ASN A 167 -21.63 2.69 -0.29
CA ASN A 167 -21.20 3.61 0.77
C ASN A 167 -22.15 4.79 1.01
N ASP A 168 -23.44 4.62 0.68
CA ASP A 168 -24.44 5.69 0.78
C ASP A 168 -24.51 6.32 2.17
N LYS A 169 -24.43 5.50 3.23
CA LYS A 169 -24.43 5.99 4.62
C LYS A 169 -23.18 6.79 4.96
N TYR A 170 -22.03 6.42 4.40
CA TYR A 170 -20.77 7.13 4.60
C TYR A 170 -20.79 8.49 3.88
N LEU A 171 -21.34 8.55 2.66
CA LEU A 171 -21.57 9.81 1.95
C LEU A 171 -22.59 10.70 2.65
N LYS A 172 -23.62 10.10 3.24
CA LYS A 172 -24.61 10.85 4.04
C LYS A 172 -23.98 11.44 5.30
N LEU A 173 -23.11 10.71 5.99
CA LEU A 173 -22.38 11.24 7.16
C LEU A 173 -21.63 12.54 6.83
N ASP A 174 -20.97 12.61 5.67
CA ASP A 174 -20.24 13.80 5.25
C ASP A 174 -21.17 14.99 4.97
N LYS A 175 -22.33 14.72 4.37
CA LYS A 175 -23.36 15.75 4.10
C LYS A 175 -24.01 16.27 5.37
N ASP A 176 -24.21 15.41 6.36
CA ASP A 176 -24.86 15.75 7.63
C ASP A 176 -23.92 16.50 8.60
N GLN A 177 -22.62 16.61 8.30
CA GLN A 177 -21.66 17.42 9.08
C GLN A 177 -21.85 18.92 8.81
N SER A 178 -21.58 19.73 9.84
CA SER A 178 -21.43 21.19 9.68
C SER A 178 -20.20 21.51 8.82
N ASP A 179 -20.15 22.70 8.20
CA ASP A 179 -18.97 23.10 7.42
C ASP A 179 -17.70 23.21 8.28
N TYR A 180 -17.86 23.55 9.57
CA TYR A 180 -16.76 23.54 10.53
C TYR A 180 -16.23 22.12 10.75
N ASP A 181 -17.11 21.16 11.01
CA ASP A 181 -16.71 19.78 11.28
C ASP A 181 -16.19 19.09 10.03
N ARG A 182 -16.77 19.33 8.85
CA ARG A 182 -16.30 18.77 7.58
C ARG A 182 -14.85 19.18 7.26
N ASN A 183 -14.44 20.37 7.71
CA ASN A 183 -13.07 20.85 7.52
C ASN A 183 -12.08 20.22 8.51
N ASN A 184 -12.51 19.91 9.74
CA ASN A 184 -11.70 19.33 10.81
C ASN A 184 -11.66 17.79 10.76
N PHE A 185 -12.82 17.16 10.58
CA PHE A 185 -13.03 15.72 10.47
C PHE A 185 -13.37 15.35 9.03
N ARG A 186 -12.37 15.49 8.16
CA ARG A 186 -12.51 15.13 6.75
C ARG A 186 -12.71 13.63 6.66
N ILE A 187 -13.93 13.23 6.32
CA ILE A 187 -14.28 11.82 6.14
C ILE A 187 -14.32 11.47 4.66
N VAL A 188 -14.88 12.31 3.79
CA VAL A 188 -14.84 12.12 2.33
C VAL A 188 -14.23 13.34 1.68
N ARG A 189 -13.06 13.20 1.03
CA ARG A 189 -12.49 14.29 0.22
C ARG A 189 -11.81 13.79 -1.03
N TYR A 190 -12.27 14.35 -2.15
CA TYR A 190 -11.89 13.98 -3.51
C TYR A 190 -10.56 14.62 -3.96
N ASP A 191 -10.07 15.61 -3.21
CA ASP A 191 -8.95 16.50 -3.56
C ASP A 191 -7.56 15.97 -3.14
N ILE A 192 -7.45 14.70 -2.73
CA ILE A 192 -6.13 14.13 -2.43
C ILE A 192 -5.32 14.06 -3.73
N ASP A 193 -4.23 14.80 -3.78
CA ASP A 193 -3.19 14.54 -4.77
C ASP A 193 -2.48 13.22 -4.44
N ILE A 194 -2.80 12.19 -5.22
CA ILE A 194 -2.25 10.85 -5.09
C ILE A 194 -0.72 10.87 -5.22
N ASN A 195 -0.16 11.72 -6.10
CA ASN A 195 1.30 11.83 -6.26
C ASN A 195 1.97 12.34 -4.97
N THR A 196 1.40 13.39 -4.38
CA THR A 196 1.86 13.93 -3.10
C THR A 196 1.69 12.93 -1.97
N TYR A 197 0.59 12.16 -1.97
CA TYR A 197 0.34 11.11 -0.99
C TYR A 197 1.39 9.99 -1.07
N PHE A 198 1.65 9.42 -2.26
CA PHE A 198 2.68 8.40 -2.47
C PHE A 198 4.08 8.90 -2.11
N LYS A 199 4.41 10.14 -2.49
CA LYS A 199 5.67 10.78 -2.09
C LYS A 199 5.84 10.77 -0.57
N HIS A 200 4.83 11.20 0.18
CA HIS A 200 4.90 11.23 1.64
C HIS A 200 5.00 9.82 2.24
N ILE A 201 4.27 8.84 1.72
CA ILE A 201 4.38 7.45 2.19
C ILE A 201 5.77 6.87 1.92
N ILE A 202 6.34 7.09 0.73
CA ILE A 202 7.68 6.57 0.39
C ILE A 202 8.74 7.19 1.28
N LEU A 203 8.71 8.52 1.46
CA LEU A 203 9.64 9.23 2.35
C LEU A 203 9.45 8.80 3.82
N GLY A 204 8.19 8.60 4.24
CA GLY A 204 7.86 8.10 5.57
C GLY A 204 8.39 6.68 5.80
N ALA A 205 8.15 5.76 4.86
CA ALA A 205 8.68 4.40 4.95
C ALA A 205 10.21 4.37 4.95
N ARG A 206 10.86 5.25 4.16
CA ARG A 206 12.31 5.42 4.15
C ARG A 206 12.83 5.81 5.53
N GLN A 207 12.28 6.88 6.09
CA GLN A 207 12.77 7.45 7.35
C GLN A 207 12.39 6.59 8.57
N TYR A 208 11.14 6.16 8.65
CA TYR A 208 10.58 5.57 9.87
C TYR A 208 10.62 4.04 9.89
N CYS A 209 10.46 3.36 8.75
CA CYS A 209 10.52 1.89 8.69
C CYS A 209 11.91 1.39 8.35
N MET A 210 12.53 1.95 7.30
CA MET A 210 13.85 1.53 6.83
C MET A 210 15.01 2.19 7.58
N LYS A 211 14.74 3.24 8.36
CA LYS A 211 15.74 4.02 9.10
C LYS A 211 16.82 4.61 8.18
N GLU A 212 16.46 4.91 6.94
CA GLU A 212 17.31 5.53 5.93
C GLU A 212 17.17 7.06 6.01
N ASN A 213 18.28 7.79 6.15
CA ASN A 213 18.22 9.25 6.23
C ASN A 213 17.76 9.84 4.88
N LEU A 214 17.00 10.94 4.89
CA LEU A 214 16.59 11.61 3.66
C LEU A 214 17.80 12.25 2.92
N SER A 215 18.87 12.59 3.64
CA SER A 215 20.10 13.14 3.06
C SER A 215 20.83 12.18 2.14
N THR A 216 20.59 10.86 2.25
CA THR A 216 21.24 9.84 1.41
C THR A 216 20.49 9.61 0.09
N LEU A 217 19.37 10.29 -0.14
CA LEU A 217 18.58 10.15 -1.37
C LEU A 217 19.38 10.40 -2.66
N PRO A 218 20.30 11.40 -2.75
CA PRO A 218 21.15 11.56 -3.91
C PRO A 218 22.05 10.33 -4.18
N LYS A 219 22.54 9.66 -3.13
CA LYS A 219 23.32 8.43 -3.26
C LYS A 219 22.45 7.29 -3.78
N ALA A 220 21.25 7.11 -3.24
CA ALA A 220 20.31 6.09 -3.70
C ALA A 220 19.92 6.28 -5.18
N ARG A 221 19.69 7.53 -5.61
CA ARG A 221 19.43 7.87 -7.02
C ARG A 221 20.60 7.56 -7.96
N ARG A 222 21.85 7.71 -7.49
CA ARG A 222 23.03 7.31 -8.27
C ARG A 222 23.12 5.79 -8.39
N HIS A 223 22.90 5.07 -7.29
CA HIS A 223 22.89 3.59 -7.27
C HIS A 223 21.84 3.02 -8.23
N GLN A 224 20.62 3.58 -8.25
CA GLN A 224 19.55 3.10 -9.14
C GLN A 224 19.85 3.26 -10.64
N LYS A 225 20.74 4.19 -11.01
CA LYS A 225 21.11 4.45 -12.42
C LYS A 225 22.25 3.57 -12.91
N MET A 226 22.95 2.89 -12.00
CA MET A 226 24.03 1.96 -12.31
C MET A 226 23.45 0.58 -12.66
#